data_AF-A0A9X2U3H2-F1
#
_entry.id   AF-A0A9X2U3H2-F1
#
_cell.length_a   1.000
_cell.length_b   1.000
_cell.length_c   1.000
_cell.angle_alpha   90.00
_cell.angle_beta   90.00
_cell.angle_gamma   90.00
#
_symmetry.space_group_name_H-M   'P 1'
#
loop_
_entity.id
_entity.type
_entity.pdbx_description
1 polymer ?
#
loop_
_entity_poly.entity_id
_entity_poly.type
_entity_poly.pdbx_seq_one_letter_code
_entity_poly.pdbx_strand_id
1 'polypeptide(L)'
;MSPLRSLSPGFAQDGLLAETEYGDRIRIVEFQNTSSASMQVSRKSSSAGSSPFFYQKGNIMVVHLGNDSRVEDALEAVLGPKEQ
;
A
#
# COMPACT_ATOMS: atom_id res chain seq x y z
N MET A 1 -27.24 -20.19 13.31
CA MET A 1 -27.52 -18.86 12.74
C MET A 1 -26.20 -18.09 12.72
N SER A 2 -25.55 -18.01 11.56
CA SER A 2 -24.27 -17.30 11.42
C SER A 2 -24.54 -15.79 11.29
N PRO A 3 -23.83 -14.92 12.04
CA PRO A 3 -24.05 -13.49 11.91
C PRO A 3 -23.54 -13.00 10.56
N LEU A 4 -24.41 -12.27 9.85
CA LEU A 4 -24.09 -11.50 8.66
C LEU A 4 -22.94 -10.55 8.99
N ARG A 5 -21.75 -10.82 8.45
CA ARG A 5 -20.64 -9.86 8.48
C ARG A 5 -21.05 -8.64 7.65
N SER A 6 -21.46 -7.60 8.36
CA SER A 6 -21.61 -6.25 7.83
C SER A 6 -20.27 -5.84 7.20
N LEU A 7 -20.23 -5.81 5.86
CA LEU A 7 -19.13 -5.20 5.11
C LEU A 7 -19.35 -3.69 5.16
N SER A 8 -18.73 -3.03 6.13
CA SER A 8 -18.63 -1.57 6.15
C SER A 8 -17.91 -1.10 4.89
N PRO A 9 -18.42 -0.08 4.17
CA PRO A 9 -17.78 0.41 2.96
C PRO A 9 -16.48 1.14 3.35
N GLY A 10 -15.33 0.63 2.91
CA GLY A 10 -14.08 1.38 2.88
C GLY A 10 -12.99 1.05 3.92
N PHE A 11 -13.11 -0.04 4.68
CA PHE A 11 -12.00 -0.45 5.56
C PHE A 11 -11.06 -1.42 4.85
N ALA A 12 -9.82 -0.95 4.64
CA ALA A 12 -8.63 -1.77 4.45
C ALA A 12 -8.63 -2.92 5.46
N GLN A 13 -8.70 -4.16 4.98
CA GLN A 13 -8.51 -5.32 5.85
C GLN A 13 -7.04 -5.32 6.26
N ASP A 14 -6.79 -5.24 7.57
CA ASP A 14 -5.50 -5.32 8.27
C ASP A 14 -4.26 -5.16 7.37
N GLY A 15 -3.80 -3.92 7.23
CA GLY A 15 -2.61 -3.65 6.44
C GLY A 15 -1.38 -4.24 7.12
N LEU A 16 -0.68 -5.15 6.45
CA LEU A 16 0.55 -5.76 6.96
C LEU A 16 1.66 -4.70 6.98
N LEU A 17 2.24 -4.49 8.16
CA LEU A 17 3.42 -3.64 8.33
C LEU A 17 4.65 -4.53 8.40
N ALA A 18 5.56 -4.36 7.45
CA ALA A 18 6.89 -4.95 7.48
C ALA A 18 7.91 -3.84 7.73
N GLU A 19 8.89 -4.14 8.58
CA GLU A 19 10.07 -3.30 8.79
C GLU A 19 11.27 -4.08 8.26
N THR A 20 12.07 -3.43 7.43
CA THR A 20 13.29 -4.03 6.90
C THR A 20 14.45 -3.85 7.87
N GLU A 21 15.49 -4.66 7.73
CA GLU A 21 16.71 -4.57 8.56
C GLU A 21 17.39 -3.18 8.49
N TYR A 22 17.07 -2.37 7.48
CA TYR A 22 17.67 -1.07 7.21
C TYR A 22 16.80 0.10 7.69
N GLY A 23 15.68 -0.17 8.36
CA GLY A 23 14.78 0.85 8.92
C GLY A 23 13.68 1.31 7.97
N ASP A 24 13.60 0.76 6.75
CA ASP A 24 12.49 1.03 5.84
C ASP A 24 11.21 0.38 6.35
N ARG A 25 10.10 1.10 6.21
CA ARG A 25 8.77 0.63 6.60
C ARG A 25 7.90 0.43 5.37
N ILE A 26 7.37 -0.77 5.22
CA ILE A 26 6.49 -1.15 4.13
C ILE A 26 5.12 -1.46 4.72
N ARG A 27 4.09 -0.76 4.24
CA ARG A 27 2.70 -1.03 4.59
C ARG A 27 1.96 -1.55 3.37
N ILE A 28 1.48 -2.77 3.46
CA ILE A 28 0.67 -3.41 2.43
C ILE A 28 -0.80 -3.30 2.84
N VAL A 29 -1.67 -2.91 1.93
CA VAL A 29 -3.11 -2.76 2.17
C VAL A 29 -3.87 -3.41 1.04
N GLU A 30 -4.76 -4.34 1.38
CA GLU A 30 -5.68 -4.93 0.41
C GLU A 30 -7.06 -4.23 0.50
N PHE A 31 -7.57 -3.86 -0.66
CA PHE A 31 -8.89 -3.27 -0.83
C PHE A 31 -9.87 -4.29 -1.42
N GLN A 32 -11.17 -4.06 -1.18
CA GLN A 32 -12.23 -4.88 -1.80
C GLN A 32 -12.31 -4.71 -3.32
N ASN A 33 -11.82 -3.57 -3.85
CA ASN A 33 -11.78 -3.30 -5.28
C ASN A 33 -10.61 -2.37 -5.64
N THR A 34 -10.17 -2.45 -6.91
CA THR A 34 -9.10 -1.64 -7.49
C THR A 34 -9.36 -0.14 -7.40
N SER A 35 -10.61 0.30 -7.59
CA SER A 35 -10.96 1.73 -7.55
C SER A 35 -10.68 2.35 -6.18
N SER A 36 -10.95 1.63 -5.10
CA SER A 36 -10.66 2.07 -3.74
C SER A 36 -9.16 2.16 -3.47
N ALA A 37 -8.37 1.23 -4.02
CA ALA A 37 -6.92 1.26 -3.94
C ALA A 37 -6.37 2.50 -4.64
N SER A 38 -6.78 2.75 -5.89
CA SER A 38 -6.36 3.92 -6.67
C SER A 38 -6.74 5.24 -6.00
N MET A 39 -7.97 5.35 -5.48
CA MET A 39 -8.40 6.54 -4.73
C MET A 39 -7.53 6.83 -3.50
N GLN A 40 -7.00 5.80 -2.84
CA GLN A 40 -6.14 5.95 -1.67
C GLN A 40 -4.71 6.32 -2.04
N VAL A 41 -4.17 5.74 -3.11
CA VAL A 41 -2.86 6.13 -3.68
C VAL A 41 -2.88 7.62 -4.02
N SER A 42 -3.86 8.09 -4.79
CA SER A 42 -3.96 9.50 -5.20
C SER A 42 -4.14 10.48 -4.03
N ARG A 43 -4.74 10.04 -2.91
CA ARG A 43 -4.89 10.88 -1.71
C ARG A 43 -3.58 11.02 -0.94
N LYS A 44 -2.77 9.95 -0.89
CA LYS A 44 -1.57 9.91 -0.05
C LYS A 44 -0.31 10.45 -0.72
N SER A 45 -0.24 10.51 -2.05
CA SER A 45 0.89 11.15 -2.75
C SER A 45 1.05 12.65 -2.45
N SER A 46 -0.01 13.31 -1.97
CA SER A 46 -0.02 14.75 -1.69
C SER A 46 0.55 15.19 -0.33
N SER A 47 1.01 14.27 0.53
CA SER A 47 1.34 14.61 1.94
C SER A 47 2.48 13.76 2.52
N ALA A 48 3.74 14.24 2.42
CA ALA A 48 4.77 14.12 3.46
C ALA A 48 6.16 14.62 2.97
N GLY A 49 6.92 15.26 3.87
CA GLY A 49 8.27 15.81 3.64
C GLY A 49 9.40 14.79 3.46
N SER A 50 9.07 13.50 3.44
CA SER A 50 9.88 12.43 2.85
C SER A 50 8.91 11.65 1.98
N SER A 51 8.93 11.86 0.66
CA SER A 51 7.88 11.37 -0.23
C SER A 51 7.79 9.84 -0.17
N PRO A 52 6.74 9.26 0.43
CA PRO A 52 6.55 7.82 0.41
C PRO A 52 6.34 7.35 -1.03
N PHE A 53 6.89 6.19 -1.36
CA PHE A 53 6.64 5.55 -2.65
C PHE A 53 5.38 4.70 -2.58
N PHE A 54 4.50 4.88 -3.56
CA PHE A 54 3.25 4.13 -3.67
C PHE A 54 3.35 3.15 -4.82
N TYR A 55 2.92 1.92 -4.57
CA TYR A 55 2.81 0.89 -5.58
C TYR A 55 1.38 0.36 -5.56
N GLN A 56 0.81 0.09 -6.72
CA GLN A 56 -0.50 -0.52 -6.84
C GLN A 56 -0.46 -1.70 -7.80
N LYS A 57 -0.98 -2.84 -7.36
CA LYS A 57 -1.24 -3.99 -8.23
C LYS A 57 -2.64 -4.52 -7.99
N GLY A 58 -3.56 -4.20 -8.90
CA GLY A 58 -4.97 -4.56 -8.75
C GLY A 58 -5.58 -3.90 -7.52
N ASN A 59 -6.08 -4.72 -6.59
CA ASN A 59 -6.69 -4.28 -5.34
C ASN A 59 -5.69 -4.12 -4.18
N ILE A 60 -4.39 -4.35 -4.42
CA ILE A 60 -3.33 -4.21 -3.43
C ILE A 60 -2.64 -2.85 -3.61
N MET A 61 -2.46 -2.13 -2.51
CA MET A 61 -1.64 -0.93 -2.41
C MET A 61 -0.47 -1.19 -1.46
N VAL A 62 0.74 -0.79 -1.85
CA VAL A 62 1.91 -0.82 -0.98
C VAL A 62 2.44 0.60 -0.81
N VAL A 63 2.70 0.97 0.44
CA VAL A 63 3.31 2.23 0.82
C VAL A 63 4.69 1.93 1.39
N HIS A 64 5.73 2.41 0.73
CA HIS A 64 7.11 2.28 1.18
C HIS A 64 7.59 3.63 1.71
N LEU A 65 7.99 3.65 2.97
CA LEU A 65 8.64 4.78 3.63
C LEU A 65 10.08 4.40 3.90
N GLY A 66 10.97 4.86 3.03
CA GLY A 66 12.36 4.48 3.05
C GLY A 66 13.08 5.03 1.82
N ASN A 67 14.37 4.74 1.74
CA ASN A 67 15.23 5.14 0.63
C ASN A 67 16.23 4.02 0.25
N ASP A 68 15.96 2.78 0.65
CA ASP A 68 16.73 1.63 0.20
C ASP A 68 16.34 1.24 -1.22
N SER A 69 17.25 1.47 -2.16
CA SER A 69 17.04 1.14 -3.57
C SER A 69 16.78 -0.34 -3.81
N ARG A 70 17.29 -1.24 -2.94
CA ARG A 70 17.04 -2.69 -3.08
C ARG A 70 15.59 -3.06 -2.78
N VAL A 71 14.97 -2.33 -1.86
CA VAL A 71 13.55 -2.49 -1.52
C VAL A 71 12.69 -1.94 -2.65
N GLU A 72 13.06 -0.78 -3.21
CA GLU A 72 12.40 -0.21 -4.39
C GLU A 72 12.47 -1.18 -5.58
N ASP A 73 13.66 -1.69 -5.93
CA ASP A 73 13.85 -2.64 -7.02
C ASP A 73 13.03 -3.92 -6.84
N ALA A 74 12.98 -4.46 -5.61
CA ALA A 74 12.19 -5.64 -5.29
C ALA A 74 10.68 -5.38 -5.38
N LEU A 75 10.22 -4.22 -4.91
CA LEU A 75 8.82 -3.81 -5.01
C LEU A 75 8.43 -3.59 -6.48
N GLU A 76 9.27 -2.93 -7.27
CA GLU A 76 9.02 -2.72 -8.71
C GLU A 76 8.97 -4.04 -9.49
N ALA A 77 9.85 -4.99 -9.19
CA ALA A 77 9.84 -6.31 -9.81
C ALA A 77 8.56 -7.11 -9.54
N VAL A 78 7.95 -6.94 -8.36
CA VAL A 78 6.75 -7.70 -7.94
C VAL A 78 5.46 -6.97 -8.30
N LEU A 79 5.40 -5.66 -8.07
CA LEU A 79 4.19 -4.85 -8.14
C LEU A 79 4.07 -4.06 -9.45
N GLY A 80 5.19 -3.79 -10.11
CA GLY A 80 5.28 -2.85 -11.23
C GLY A 80 5.79 -1.48 -10.79
N PRO A 81 5.84 -0.50 -11.72
CA PRO A 81 6.42 0.81 -11.45
C PRO A 81 5.68 1.54 -10.33
N LYS A 82 6.41 2.37 -9.58
CA LYS A 82 5.82 3.26 -8.58
C LYS A 82 4.89 4.31 -9.22
N GLU A 83 3.76 4.53 -8.57
CA GLU A 83 2.80 5.59 -8.88
C GLU A 83 3.24 6.86 -8.13
N GLN A 84 3.47 7.96 -8.87
CA GLN A 84 3.85 9.26 -8.30
C GLN A 84 2.62 10.11 -7.94
#